data_AF-A0A932MWZ4-F1
#
_entry.id   AF-A0A932MWZ4-F1
#
_cell.length_a   1.000
_cell.length_b   1.000
_cell.length_c   1.000
_cell.angle_alpha   90.00
_cell.angle_beta   90.00
_cell.angle_gamma   90.00
#
_symmetry.space_group_name_H-M   'P 1'
#
loop_
_entity.id
_entity.type
_entity.pdbx_description
1 polymer ?
#
loop_
_entity_poly.entity_id
_entity_poly.type
_entity_poly.pdbx_seq_one_letter_code
_entity_poly.pdbx_strand_id
1 'polypeptide(L)'
;MHLAVLLALLAPAANGAELLRDGDIVFQQSASAQSDAIRLATRSRYTHVGVVLFERGKPMVLEAIGRASFTPYAVWVARGIGGHVVVKRLADAAEVLTAETSELMHTLGRQMRGTPYDAHFAWDDERLYCSELVHKLYDRATDVSLGRVQKLGEFELHHPLVRKKLYERFGAKVPLEEPVVSPQALFEDERLVTVFENAAPD
;
A
#
# COMPACT_ATOMS: atom_id res chain seq x y z
N MET A 1 -14.95 -9.85 51.63
CA MET A 1 -15.08 -9.99 50.16
C MET A 1 -14.11 -9.01 49.50
N HIS A 2 -12.95 -9.49 49.05
CA HIS A 2 -12.02 -8.67 48.27
C HIS A 2 -12.27 -8.96 46.79
N LEU A 3 -12.82 -7.96 46.09
CA LEU A 3 -13.02 -8.00 44.66
C LEU A 3 -11.69 -7.60 44.00
N ALA A 4 -10.95 -8.58 43.49
CA ALA A 4 -9.76 -8.33 42.68
C ALA A 4 -10.23 -7.91 41.27
N VAL A 5 -10.04 -6.64 40.92
CA VAL A 5 -10.20 -6.15 39.55
C VAL A 5 -8.96 -6.59 38.77
N LEU A 6 -9.11 -7.60 37.91
CA LEU A 6 -8.07 -8.03 36.99
C LEU A 6 -7.99 -7.00 35.86
N LEU A 7 -7.04 -6.07 35.95
CA LEU A 7 -6.74 -5.16 34.86
C LEU A 7 -5.95 -5.95 33.80
N ALA A 8 -6.64 -6.44 32.77
CA ALA A 8 -6.00 -7.06 31.62
C ALA A 8 -5.15 -6.00 30.90
N LEU A 9 -3.83 -6.08 31.04
CA LEU A 9 -2.88 -5.35 30.21
C LEU A 9 -3.02 -5.87 28.77
N LEU A 10 -3.79 -5.15 27.94
CA LEU A 10 -3.78 -5.34 26.49
C LEU A 10 -2.37 -4.99 26.00
N ALA A 11 -1.53 -6.01 25.81
CA ALA A 11 -0.31 -5.86 25.04
C ALA A 11 -0.69 -5.28 23.67
N PRO A 12 0.04 -4.28 23.15
CA PRO A 12 -0.16 -3.84 21.78
C PRO A 12 -0.09 -5.05 20.87
N ALA A 13 -1.09 -5.24 20.00
CA ALA A 13 -1.04 -6.31 19.02
C ALA A 13 0.29 -6.22 18.26
N ALA A 14 1.00 -7.34 18.13
CA ALA A 14 2.26 -7.38 17.40
C ALA A 14 2.00 -6.86 15.97
N ASN A 15 2.86 -5.95 15.52
CA ASN A 15 2.80 -5.36 14.19
C ASN A 15 3.99 -5.76 13.32
N GLY A 16 4.88 -6.64 13.80
CA GLY A 16 5.99 -7.19 13.04
C GLY A 16 7.09 -6.19 12.70
N ALA A 17 7.16 -5.03 13.38
CA ALA A 17 8.15 -3.99 13.11
C ALA A 17 9.60 -4.51 13.16
N GLU A 18 9.87 -5.49 14.01
CA GLU A 18 11.17 -6.16 14.18
C GLU A 18 11.57 -7.06 13.00
N LEU A 19 10.61 -7.47 12.17
CA LEU A 19 10.84 -8.32 10.99
C LEU A 19 11.05 -7.50 9.70
N LEU A 20 10.78 -6.21 9.76
CA LEU A 20 10.79 -5.31 8.61
C LEU A 20 12.20 -5.14 8.03
N ARG A 21 12.26 -4.98 6.72
CA ARG A 21 13.45 -4.64 5.94
C ARG A 21 13.10 -3.59 4.89
N ASP A 22 14.13 -2.93 4.37
CA ASP A 22 13.98 -2.08 3.19
C ASP A 22 13.35 -2.86 2.04
N GLY A 23 12.44 -2.21 1.33
CA GLY A 23 11.68 -2.78 0.24
C GLY A 23 10.40 -3.51 0.67
N ASP A 24 10.23 -3.90 1.94
CA ASP A 24 9.00 -4.62 2.33
C ASP A 24 7.73 -3.85 1.95
N ILE A 25 6.79 -4.53 1.32
CA ILE A 25 5.53 -3.95 0.87
C ILE A 25 4.47 -4.23 1.93
N VAL A 26 3.85 -3.18 2.44
CA VAL A 26 2.86 -3.24 3.52
C VAL A 26 1.47 -2.95 2.99
N PHE A 27 0.51 -3.80 3.36
CA PHE A 27 -0.88 -3.74 2.90
C PHE A 27 -1.84 -3.58 4.07
N GLN A 28 -2.83 -2.70 3.89
CA GLN A 28 -3.92 -2.54 4.87
C GLN A 28 -5.23 -2.19 4.18
N GLN A 29 -6.32 -2.30 4.94
CA GLN A 29 -7.58 -1.69 4.57
C GLN A 29 -7.64 -0.25 5.10
N SER A 30 -7.82 0.71 4.19
CA SER A 30 -7.92 2.13 4.55
C SER A 30 -9.25 2.43 5.23
N ALA A 31 -9.26 3.35 6.20
CA ALA A 31 -10.50 3.91 6.75
C ALA A 31 -11.08 5.08 5.92
N SER A 32 -10.54 5.36 4.73
CA SER A 32 -10.99 6.48 3.90
C SER A 32 -12.34 6.22 3.21
N ALA A 33 -13.07 7.30 2.89
CA ALA A 33 -14.39 7.23 2.26
C ALA A 33 -14.43 6.58 0.85
N GLN A 34 -13.26 6.35 0.23
CA GLN A 34 -13.14 5.65 -1.05
C GLN A 34 -12.75 4.18 -0.89
N SER A 35 -12.37 3.73 0.31
CA SER A 35 -11.91 2.36 0.56
C SER A 35 -12.95 1.33 0.11
N ASP A 36 -14.22 1.51 0.46
CA ASP A 36 -15.27 0.56 0.06
C ASP A 36 -15.43 0.45 -1.46
N ALA A 37 -15.37 1.56 -2.18
CA ALA A 37 -15.44 1.53 -3.63
C ALA A 37 -14.21 0.84 -4.25
N ILE A 38 -13.02 1.08 -3.70
CA ILE A 38 -11.80 0.36 -4.13
C ILE A 38 -11.97 -1.13 -3.87
N ARG A 39 -12.34 -1.53 -2.65
CA ARG A 39 -12.55 -2.93 -2.26
C ARG A 39 -13.52 -3.66 -3.17
N LEU A 40 -14.61 -3.00 -3.53
CA LEU A 40 -15.62 -3.55 -4.44
C LEU A 40 -15.11 -3.64 -5.87
N ALA A 41 -14.43 -2.61 -6.38
CA ALA A 41 -13.89 -2.57 -7.73
C ALA A 41 -12.75 -3.57 -7.95
N THR A 42 -11.92 -3.80 -6.94
CA THR A 42 -10.75 -4.69 -6.99
C THR A 42 -11.02 -6.08 -6.40
N ARG A 43 -12.22 -6.31 -5.88
CA ARG A 43 -12.60 -7.54 -5.13
C ARG A 43 -11.60 -7.90 -4.03
N SER A 44 -11.06 -6.90 -3.34
CA SER A 44 -9.98 -7.08 -2.38
C SER A 44 -10.16 -6.26 -1.13
N ARG A 45 -9.84 -6.85 0.03
CA ARG A 45 -9.79 -6.12 1.31
C ARG A 45 -8.69 -5.06 1.36
N TYR A 46 -7.64 -5.17 0.54
CA TYR A 46 -6.51 -4.26 0.57
C TYR A 46 -6.80 -3.05 -0.31
N THR A 47 -6.85 -1.88 0.31
CA THR A 47 -7.22 -0.63 -0.36
C THR A 47 -6.16 0.45 -0.17
N HIS A 48 -5.07 0.14 0.53
CA HIS A 48 -3.91 1.00 0.67
C HIS A 48 -2.65 0.15 0.81
N VAL A 49 -1.57 0.67 0.24
CA VAL A 49 -0.26 -0.01 0.20
C VAL A 49 0.85 1.03 0.30
N GLY A 50 1.99 0.62 0.81
CA GLY A 50 3.22 1.40 0.81
C GLY A 50 4.45 0.49 0.84
N VAL A 51 5.62 1.10 0.83
CA VAL A 51 6.91 0.40 0.86
C VAL A 51 7.73 0.87 2.06
N VAL A 52 8.34 -0.07 2.77
CA VAL A 52 9.16 0.21 3.95
C VAL A 52 10.55 0.63 3.52
N LEU A 53 10.99 1.75 4.08
CA LEU A 53 12.34 2.29 3.95
C LEU A 53 12.81 2.75 5.34
N PHE A 54 13.96 2.28 5.77
CA PHE A 54 14.56 2.58 7.07
C PHE A 54 15.27 3.93 7.00
N GLU A 55 14.71 4.93 7.68
CA GLU A 55 15.37 6.23 7.84
C GLU A 55 16.00 6.32 9.24
N ARG A 56 17.34 6.45 9.29
CA ARG A 56 18.10 6.54 10.55
C ARG A 56 17.77 5.39 11.52
N GLY A 57 17.66 4.17 10.98
CA GLY A 57 17.36 2.96 11.74
C GLY A 57 15.91 2.79 12.17
N LYS A 58 14.98 3.63 11.68
CA LYS A 58 13.55 3.54 11.98
C LYS A 58 12.75 3.17 10.72
N PRO A 59 11.83 2.19 10.79
CA PRO A 59 11.00 1.84 9.64
C PRO A 59 10.00 2.95 9.34
N MET A 60 10.11 3.51 8.14
CA MET A 60 9.18 4.47 7.57
C MET A 60 8.47 3.82 6.39
N VAL A 61 7.19 4.11 6.21
CA VAL A 61 6.44 3.68 5.04
C VAL A 61 6.36 4.86 4.09
N LEU A 62 6.96 4.70 2.91
CA LEU A 62 6.69 5.58 1.79
C LEU A 62 5.33 5.20 1.19
N GLU A 63 4.42 6.17 1.17
CA GLU A 63 3.04 5.98 0.74
C GLU A 63 2.52 7.25 0.04
N ALA A 64 1.47 7.11 -0.77
CA ALA A 64 0.75 8.24 -1.34
C ALA A 64 -0.59 8.45 -0.62
N ILE A 65 -0.68 9.49 0.22
CA ILE A 65 -1.91 9.89 0.94
C ILE A 65 -2.07 11.42 0.92
N GLY A 66 -2.84 11.94 -0.04
CA GLY A 66 -2.87 13.38 -0.32
C GLY A 66 -1.59 13.90 -0.99
N ARG A 67 -0.42 13.46 -0.52
CA ARG A 67 0.89 13.54 -1.17
C ARG A 67 1.74 12.32 -0.82
N ALA A 68 2.70 11.98 -1.66
CA ALA A 68 3.75 11.01 -1.34
C ALA A 68 4.54 11.46 -0.11
N SER A 69 4.59 10.62 0.93
CA SER A 69 5.15 10.96 2.25
C SER A 69 5.80 9.74 2.91
N PHE A 70 6.75 9.99 3.81
CA PHE A 70 7.29 8.98 4.71
C PHE A 70 6.56 9.05 6.05
N THR A 71 5.86 7.98 6.40
CA THR A 71 5.09 7.87 7.65
C THR A 71 5.71 6.83 8.56
N PRO A 72 5.91 7.09 9.87
CA PRO A 72 6.41 6.05 10.78
C PRO A 72 5.52 4.80 10.73
N TYR A 73 6.12 3.61 10.62
CA TYR A 73 5.37 2.36 10.43
C TYR A 73 4.23 2.17 11.44
N ALA A 74 4.49 2.42 12.72
CA ALA A 74 3.47 2.32 13.77
C ALA A 74 2.26 3.26 13.54
N VAL A 75 2.51 4.48 13.05
CA VAL A 75 1.46 5.43 12.67
C VAL A 75 0.73 4.94 11.42
N TRP A 76 1.45 4.34 10.48
CA TRP A 76 0.85 3.77 9.28
C TRP A 76 -0.16 2.68 9.61
N VAL A 77 0.24 1.70 10.42
CA VAL A 77 -0.59 0.58 10.88
C VAL A 77 -1.80 1.07 11.66
N ALA A 78 -1.62 2.04 12.57
CA ALA A 78 -2.71 2.56 13.40
C ALA A 78 -3.83 3.27 12.60
N ARG A 79 -3.58 3.66 11.34
CA ARG A 79 -4.61 4.26 10.47
C ARG A 79 -5.43 3.21 9.70
N GLY A 80 -4.95 1.98 9.63
CA GLY A 80 -5.68 0.87 9.00
C GLY A 80 -6.84 0.39 9.87
N ILE A 81 -7.90 -0.11 9.23
CA ILE A 81 -9.03 -0.69 9.95
C ILE A 81 -8.55 -1.86 10.83
N GLY A 82 -8.84 -1.78 12.13
CA GLY A 82 -8.44 -2.77 13.13
C GLY A 82 -6.93 -2.90 13.35
N GLY A 83 -6.11 -2.00 12.77
CA GLY A 83 -4.65 -2.14 12.82
C GLY A 83 -4.12 -3.40 12.11
N HIS A 84 -4.92 -3.99 11.22
CA HIS A 84 -4.49 -5.18 10.49
C HIS A 84 -3.53 -4.82 9.35
N VAL A 85 -2.43 -5.56 9.27
CA VAL A 85 -1.37 -5.37 8.29
C VAL A 85 -0.85 -6.71 7.80
N VAL A 86 -0.59 -6.77 6.50
CA VAL A 86 0.20 -7.83 5.87
C VAL A 86 1.46 -7.22 5.30
N VAL A 87 2.60 -7.87 5.54
CA VAL A 87 3.91 -7.48 5.00
C VAL A 87 4.34 -8.55 4.01
N LYS A 88 4.65 -8.12 2.79
CA LYS A 88 5.23 -8.98 1.75
C LYS A 88 6.62 -8.52 1.36
N ARG A 89 7.43 -9.47 0.92
CA ARG A 89 8.81 -9.26 0.50
C ARG A 89 9.07 -10.05 -0.79
N LEU A 90 9.96 -9.55 -1.65
CA LEU A 90 10.49 -10.36 -2.76
C LEU A 90 11.08 -11.66 -2.23
N ALA A 91 10.77 -12.78 -2.90
CA ALA A 91 11.31 -14.09 -2.53
C ALA A 91 12.85 -14.13 -2.66
N ASP A 92 13.39 -13.43 -3.66
CA ASP A 92 14.80 -13.24 -3.99
C ASP A 92 15.33 -11.87 -3.54
N ALA A 93 14.78 -11.32 -2.44
CA ALA A 93 15.16 -10.00 -1.94
C ALA A 93 16.66 -9.86 -1.63
N ALA A 94 17.35 -10.94 -1.25
CA ALA A 94 18.78 -10.87 -0.93
C ALA A 94 19.64 -10.62 -2.19
N GLU A 95 19.18 -11.10 -3.32
CA GLU A 95 19.80 -10.95 -4.64
C GLU A 95 19.40 -9.61 -5.29
N VAL A 96 18.12 -9.24 -5.20
CA VAL A 96 17.58 -8.04 -5.85
C VAL A 96 17.84 -6.77 -5.03
N LEU A 97 17.58 -6.78 -3.73
CA LEU A 97 17.73 -5.61 -2.85
C LEU A 97 19.15 -5.53 -2.28
N THR A 98 20.13 -5.45 -3.18
CA THR A 98 21.53 -5.17 -2.82
C THR A 98 21.66 -3.81 -2.12
N ALA A 99 22.83 -3.52 -1.55
CA ALA A 99 23.08 -2.20 -0.95
C ALA A 99 22.92 -1.05 -1.96
N GLU A 100 23.33 -1.27 -3.22
CA GLU A 100 23.20 -0.28 -4.30
C GLU A 100 21.72 -0.05 -4.67
N THR A 101 20.99 -1.14 -4.91
CA THR A 101 19.56 -1.10 -5.22
C THR A 101 18.74 -0.48 -4.10
N SER A 102 19.08 -0.79 -2.85
CA SER A 102 18.44 -0.21 -1.67
C SER A 102 18.70 1.31 -1.61
N GLU A 103 19.93 1.77 -1.82
CA GLU A 103 20.24 3.22 -1.84
C GLU A 103 19.55 3.95 -3.01
N LEU A 104 19.43 3.30 -4.17
CA LEU A 104 18.65 3.83 -5.30
C LEU A 104 17.18 3.95 -4.94
N MET A 105 16.59 2.93 -4.31
CA MET A 105 15.21 2.95 -3.83
C MET A 105 14.98 4.09 -2.82
N HIS A 106 15.92 4.30 -1.89
CA HIS A 106 15.90 5.43 -0.96
C HIS A 106 15.96 6.77 -1.70
N THR A 107 16.82 6.91 -2.71
CA THR A 107 16.97 8.13 -3.50
C THR A 107 15.70 8.45 -4.28
N LEU A 108 15.14 7.48 -4.99
CA LEU A 108 13.89 7.61 -5.72
C LEU A 108 12.72 7.91 -4.78
N GLY A 109 12.63 7.25 -3.63
CA GLY A 109 11.61 7.52 -2.63
C GLY A 109 11.66 8.95 -2.10
N ARG A 110 12.87 9.48 -1.85
CA ARG A 110 13.07 10.90 -1.48
C ARG A 110 12.66 11.87 -2.59
N GLN A 111 12.87 11.51 -3.85
CA GLN A 111 12.46 12.32 -5.01
C GLN A 111 10.93 12.32 -5.19
N MET A 112 10.28 11.17 -4.98
CA MET A 112 8.82 11.06 -5.05
C MET A 112 8.12 11.83 -3.92
N ARG A 113 8.80 12.06 -2.79
CA ARG A 113 8.22 12.78 -1.65
C ARG A 113 7.67 14.15 -2.07
N GLY A 114 6.42 14.41 -1.74
CA GLY A 114 5.71 15.65 -2.04
C GLY A 114 4.87 15.59 -3.31
N THR A 115 5.04 14.59 -4.17
CA THR A 115 4.20 14.36 -5.35
C THR A 115 2.73 14.30 -4.94
N PRO A 116 1.83 15.11 -5.53
CA PRO A 116 0.41 15.12 -5.18
C PRO A 116 -0.26 13.76 -5.37
N TYR A 117 -1.26 13.49 -4.54
CA TYR A 117 -2.07 12.30 -4.70
C TYR A 117 -2.86 12.35 -6.01
N ASP A 118 -2.86 11.23 -6.71
CA ASP A 118 -3.62 11.11 -7.93
C ASP A 118 -5.05 10.64 -7.69
N ALA A 119 -5.98 11.58 -7.81
CA ALA A 119 -7.40 11.31 -7.76
C ALA A 119 -7.95 10.79 -9.10
N HIS A 120 -7.21 10.81 -10.21
CA HIS A 120 -7.69 10.34 -11.51
C HIS A 120 -7.08 9.00 -11.93
N PHE A 121 -6.10 8.49 -11.18
CA PHE A 121 -5.40 7.24 -11.51
C PHE A 121 -4.77 7.24 -12.91
N ALA A 122 -4.32 8.41 -13.36
CA ALA A 122 -3.56 8.60 -14.58
C ALA A 122 -2.17 7.94 -14.46
N TRP A 123 -1.69 7.37 -15.57
CA TRP A 123 -0.41 6.66 -15.61
C TRP A 123 0.77 7.58 -15.99
N ASP A 124 0.97 8.66 -15.24
CA ASP A 124 2.05 9.63 -15.42
C ASP A 124 2.77 9.93 -14.10
N ASP A 125 3.80 10.77 -14.12
CA ASP A 125 4.62 11.06 -12.94
C ASP A 125 4.24 12.37 -12.22
N GLU A 126 3.22 13.09 -12.70
CA GLU A 126 2.81 14.36 -12.09
C GLU A 126 2.12 14.16 -10.74
N ARG A 127 1.45 13.02 -10.59
CA ARG A 127 0.70 12.62 -9.41
C ARG A 127 0.89 11.12 -9.19
N LEU A 128 0.73 10.66 -7.97
CA LEU A 128 0.86 9.23 -7.64
C LEU A 128 -0.28 8.77 -6.74
N TYR A 129 -0.82 7.60 -7.01
CA TYR A 129 -1.65 6.86 -6.05
C TYR A 129 -0.86 5.70 -5.41
N CYS A 130 -1.41 5.10 -4.36
CA CYS A 130 -0.65 4.24 -3.45
C CYS A 130 0.07 3.06 -4.12
N SER A 131 -0.64 2.28 -4.93
CA SER A 131 -0.06 1.11 -5.61
C SER A 131 0.83 1.46 -6.79
N GLU A 132 0.53 2.54 -7.50
CA GLU A 132 1.41 3.06 -8.54
C GLU A 132 2.76 3.53 -7.98
N LEU A 133 2.75 4.22 -6.83
CA LEU A 133 3.98 4.63 -6.16
C LEU A 133 4.87 3.40 -5.90
N VAL A 134 4.30 2.33 -5.35
CA VAL A 134 5.05 1.10 -5.03
C VAL A 134 5.56 0.44 -6.31
N HIS A 135 4.68 0.29 -7.32
CA HIS A 135 5.03 -0.28 -8.62
C HIS A 135 6.19 0.47 -9.28
N LYS A 136 6.07 1.79 -9.44
CA LYS A 136 7.07 2.64 -10.09
C LYS A 136 8.38 2.69 -9.30
N LEU A 137 8.31 2.71 -7.97
CA LEU A 137 9.53 2.68 -7.16
C LEU A 137 10.31 1.38 -7.38
N TYR A 138 9.61 0.24 -7.33
CA TYR A 138 10.22 -1.07 -7.55
C TYR A 138 10.79 -1.19 -8.96
N ASP A 139 9.98 -0.90 -9.97
CA ASP A 139 10.37 -0.96 -11.37
C ASP A 139 11.65 -0.14 -11.63
N ARG A 140 11.70 1.12 -11.16
CA ARG A 140 12.85 2.01 -11.37
C ARG A 140 14.09 1.66 -10.55
N ALA A 141 13.92 1.06 -9.38
CA ALA A 141 15.04 0.74 -8.49
C ALA A 141 15.65 -0.63 -8.81
N THR A 142 14.83 -1.58 -9.27
CA THR A 142 15.17 -3.00 -9.33
C THR A 142 15.01 -3.64 -10.71
N ASP A 143 14.40 -2.93 -11.67
CA ASP A 143 13.90 -3.48 -12.94
C ASP A 143 12.84 -4.61 -12.76
N VAL A 144 12.31 -4.78 -11.54
CA VAL A 144 11.23 -5.72 -11.24
C VAL A 144 9.89 -4.99 -11.26
N SER A 145 9.15 -5.18 -12.36
CA SER A 145 7.79 -4.65 -12.49
C SER A 145 6.80 -5.50 -11.68
N LEU A 146 6.41 -5.06 -10.49
CA LEU A 146 5.50 -5.78 -9.57
C LEU A 146 4.03 -5.42 -9.75
N GLY A 147 3.17 -6.43 -9.74
CA GLY A 147 1.73 -6.30 -9.90
C GLY A 147 1.34 -6.07 -11.35
N ARG A 148 0.35 -6.84 -11.82
CA ARG A 148 -0.17 -6.70 -13.17
C ARG A 148 -0.82 -5.32 -13.37
N VAL A 149 -0.30 -4.56 -14.33
CA VAL A 149 -0.98 -3.36 -14.85
C VAL A 149 -2.10 -3.81 -15.78
N GLN A 150 -3.30 -3.31 -15.54
CA GLN A 150 -4.50 -3.64 -16.31
C GLN A 150 -5.30 -2.37 -16.58
N LYS A 151 -6.20 -2.40 -17.57
CA LYS A 151 -7.02 -1.22 -17.91
C LYS A 151 -8.05 -0.96 -16.82
N LEU A 152 -8.40 0.31 -16.58
CA LEU A 152 -9.44 0.69 -15.61
C LEU A 152 -10.78 -0.03 -15.90
N GLY A 153 -11.11 -0.24 -17.17
CA GLY A 153 -12.32 -0.95 -17.61
C GLY A 153 -12.36 -2.44 -17.26
N GLU A 154 -11.23 -3.05 -16.87
CA GLU A 154 -11.15 -4.46 -16.48
C GLU A 154 -11.48 -4.71 -15.00
N PHE A 155 -11.67 -3.65 -14.20
CA PHE A 155 -12.14 -3.75 -12.81
C PHE A 155 -13.67 -3.89 -12.71
N GLU A 156 -14.17 -4.19 -11.51
CA GLU A 156 -15.61 -4.32 -11.26
C GLU A 156 -16.31 -2.97 -11.11
N LEU A 157 -16.68 -2.37 -12.25
CA LEU A 157 -17.21 -1.01 -12.27
C LEU A 157 -18.73 -0.92 -12.07
N HIS A 158 -19.47 -2.04 -12.05
CA HIS A 158 -20.94 -2.05 -12.09
C HIS A 158 -21.62 -1.79 -10.75
N HIS A 159 -20.92 -2.01 -9.63
CA HIS A 159 -21.51 -1.84 -8.30
C HIS A 159 -21.95 -0.37 -8.10
N PRO A 160 -23.17 -0.09 -7.55
CA PRO A 160 -23.68 1.28 -7.42
C PRO A 160 -22.73 2.26 -6.71
N LEU A 161 -22.07 1.82 -5.64
CA LEU A 161 -21.05 2.62 -4.93
C LEU A 161 -19.83 2.94 -5.80
N VAL A 162 -19.38 1.98 -6.62
CA VAL A 162 -18.25 2.16 -7.53
C VAL A 162 -18.63 3.16 -8.62
N ARG A 163 -19.79 2.98 -9.27
CA ARG A 163 -20.31 3.90 -10.29
C ARG A 163 -20.44 5.32 -9.76
N LYS A 164 -20.98 5.48 -8.55
CA LYS A 164 -21.10 6.79 -7.89
C LYS A 164 -19.73 7.45 -7.71
N LYS A 165 -18.74 6.71 -7.19
CA LYS A 165 -17.38 7.23 -6.99
C LYS A 165 -16.65 7.54 -8.29
N LEU A 166 -16.84 6.74 -9.33
CA LEU A 166 -16.31 7.04 -10.67
C LEU A 166 -16.93 8.32 -11.24
N TYR A 167 -18.24 8.51 -11.09
CA TYR A 167 -18.91 9.72 -11.56
C TYR A 167 -18.46 10.97 -10.78
N GLU A 168 -18.32 10.87 -9.45
CA GLU A 168 -17.78 11.97 -8.62
C GLU A 168 -16.37 12.40 -9.07
N ARG A 169 -15.60 11.47 -9.65
CA ARG A 169 -14.20 11.65 -10.02
C ARG A 169 -14.00 12.08 -11.48
N PHE A 170 -14.69 11.43 -12.41
CA PHE A 170 -14.49 11.59 -13.85
C PHE A 170 -15.70 12.19 -14.57
N GLY A 171 -16.81 12.44 -13.85
CA GLY A 171 -18.08 12.80 -14.46
C GLY A 171 -18.58 11.70 -15.41
N ALA A 172 -19.08 12.10 -16.58
CA ALA A 172 -19.66 11.19 -17.55
C ALA A 172 -18.63 10.38 -18.37
N LYS A 173 -17.35 10.75 -18.35
CA LYS A 173 -16.31 10.15 -19.20
C LYS A 173 -15.24 9.47 -18.35
N VAL A 174 -15.51 8.22 -17.98
CA VAL A 174 -14.53 7.38 -17.28
C VAL A 174 -13.45 6.91 -18.27
N PRO A 175 -12.15 7.07 -17.97
CA PRO A 175 -11.07 6.67 -18.88
C PRO A 175 -10.84 5.16 -18.79
N LEU A 176 -11.69 4.37 -19.45
CA LEU A 176 -11.66 2.90 -19.34
C LEU A 176 -10.37 2.26 -19.82
N GLU A 177 -9.61 2.93 -20.70
CA GLU A 177 -8.34 2.46 -21.23
C GLU A 177 -7.13 2.85 -20.38
N GLU A 178 -7.33 3.63 -19.30
CA GLU A 178 -6.24 4.08 -18.42
C GLU A 178 -5.52 2.88 -17.78
N PRO A 179 -4.18 2.79 -17.88
CA PRO A 179 -3.41 1.76 -17.18
C PRO A 179 -3.48 1.98 -15.67
N VAL A 180 -3.84 0.93 -14.92
CA VAL A 180 -3.96 0.98 -13.47
C VAL A 180 -3.37 -0.28 -12.85
N VAL A 181 -2.61 -0.09 -11.76
CA VAL A 181 -2.16 -1.19 -10.89
C VAL A 181 -2.89 -1.10 -9.55
N SER A 182 -3.55 -2.16 -9.11
CA SER A 182 -4.27 -2.14 -7.84
C SER A 182 -3.40 -2.64 -6.67
N PRO A 183 -3.74 -2.32 -5.40
CA PRO A 183 -3.12 -2.97 -4.26
C PRO A 183 -3.27 -4.50 -4.30
N GLN A 184 -4.38 -5.02 -4.83
CA GLN A 184 -4.57 -6.47 -4.99
C GLN A 184 -3.60 -7.06 -6.01
N ALA A 185 -3.38 -6.38 -7.14
CA ALA A 185 -2.45 -6.85 -8.16
C ALA A 185 -1.03 -6.97 -7.61
N LEU A 186 -0.60 -6.03 -6.76
CA LEU A 186 0.66 -6.15 -6.01
C LEU A 186 0.60 -7.31 -5.01
N PHE A 187 -0.50 -7.43 -4.25
CA PHE A 187 -0.63 -8.47 -3.23
C PHE A 187 -0.55 -9.90 -3.81
N GLU A 188 -1.12 -10.12 -4.99
CA GLU A 188 -1.15 -11.42 -5.68
C GLU A 188 0.09 -11.72 -6.51
N ASP A 189 1.07 -10.81 -6.57
CA ASP A 189 2.28 -11.04 -7.33
C ASP A 189 3.05 -12.26 -6.78
N GLU A 190 3.28 -13.25 -7.64
CA GLU A 190 3.86 -14.55 -7.27
C GLU A 190 5.31 -14.43 -6.79
N ARG A 191 6.00 -13.33 -7.13
CA ARG A 191 7.36 -13.05 -6.64
C ARG A 191 7.37 -12.60 -5.18
N LEU A 192 6.22 -12.28 -4.59
CA LEU A 192 6.10 -11.75 -3.24
C LEU A 192 5.61 -12.80 -2.24
N VAL A 193 6.44 -13.06 -1.22
CA VAL A 193 6.11 -13.93 -0.10
C VAL A 193 5.63 -13.12 1.11
N THR A 194 4.63 -13.63 1.83
CA THR A 194 4.21 -13.03 3.11
C THR A 194 5.27 -13.30 4.16
N VAL A 195 5.79 -12.24 4.78
CA VAL A 195 6.80 -12.33 5.86
C VAL A 195 6.23 -11.99 7.23
N PHE A 196 5.07 -11.32 7.26
CA PHE A 196 4.32 -11.07 8.49
C PHE A 196 2.85 -10.81 8.18
N GLU A 197 1.96 -11.27 9.05
CA GLU A 197 0.54 -10.94 9.06
C GLU A 197 0.07 -11.00 10.52
N ASN A 198 -0.61 -9.95 10.99
CA ASN A 198 -1.27 -9.98 12.28
C ASN A 198 -2.73 -10.43 12.15
N ALA A 199 -3.38 -10.73 13.27
CA ALA A 199 -4.79 -11.11 13.29
C ALA A 199 -5.65 -10.04 12.58
N ALA A 200 -6.51 -10.47 11.67
CA ALA A 200 -7.53 -9.60 11.11
C ALA A 200 -8.54 -9.23 12.21
N PRO A 201 -9.10 -8.01 12.20
CA PRO A 201 -10.25 -7.71 13.03
C PRO A 201 -11.41 -8.64 12.66
N ASP A 202 -12.15 -9.09 13.67
CA ASP A 202 -13.38 -9.87 13.53
C ASP A 202 -14.47 -9.11 12.72
#